data_AF-A0A9X4LHQ6-F1
#
_entry.id   AF-A0A9X4LHQ6-F1
#
_cell.length_a   1.000
_cell.length_b   1.000
_cell.length_c   1.000
_cell.angle_alpha   90.00
_cell.angle_beta   90.00
_cell.angle_gamma   90.00
#
_symmetry.space_group_name_H-M   'P 1'
#
loop_
_entity.id
_entity.type
_entity.pdbx_description
1 polymer ?
#
loop_
_entity_poly.entity_id
_entity_poly.type
_entity_poly.pdbx_seq_one_letter_code
_entity_poly.pdbx_strand_id
1 'polypeptide(L)'
;MDSRRRRLCMSSVAAALASVPPLHALSQCGADGDDFRVTLLGTGSPQPSVERFGPGVLVQVAGQVLLFDCGRGVAQRLVQAHLKLGAADKLFLTHLHSDHTVGIPDLWLTGWLEPPWGQRRGPFQVFGPAGTRQLMEHLEKAYA
;
A
#
# COMPACT_ATOMS: atom_id res chain seq x y z
N MET A 1 8.27 -34.36 61.30
CA MET A 1 8.74 -33.12 60.63
C MET A 1 9.36 -33.60 59.32
N ASP A 2 8.82 -33.40 58.12
CA ASP A 2 7.88 -32.41 57.62
C ASP A 2 7.06 -33.06 56.49
N SER A 3 5.76 -32.77 56.49
CA SER A 3 4.76 -33.27 55.56
C SER A 3 4.44 -32.16 54.57
N ARG A 4 4.12 -32.55 53.33
CA ARG A 4 3.47 -31.75 52.25
C ARG A 4 4.45 -31.24 51.19
N ARG A 5 4.51 -31.97 50.07
CA ARG A 5 4.59 -31.32 48.77
C ARG A 5 3.28 -31.56 48.03
N ARG A 6 2.53 -30.45 47.93
CA ARG A 6 1.22 -30.33 47.31
C ARG A 6 1.36 -30.57 45.80
N ARG A 7 0.53 -31.44 45.24
CA ARG A 7 0.29 -31.53 43.80
C ARG A 7 -0.48 -30.28 43.40
N LEU A 8 0.07 -29.49 42.47
CA LEU A 8 -0.67 -28.39 41.85
C LEU A 8 -1.05 -28.81 40.43
N CYS A 9 -2.34 -29.10 40.27
CA CYS A 9 -3.02 -29.20 38.99
C CYS A 9 -3.32 -27.75 38.55
N MET A 10 -2.85 -27.33 37.37
CA MET A 10 -3.32 -26.09 36.73
C MET A 10 -3.73 -26.40 35.29
N SER A 11 -5.06 -26.44 35.16
CA SER A 11 -5.93 -26.26 34.02
C SER A 11 -5.32 -25.67 32.74
N SER A 12 -5.58 -26.38 31.64
CA SER A 12 -5.48 -25.92 30.26
C SER A 12 -6.35 -24.67 30.02
N VAL A 13 -5.72 -23.57 29.63
CA VAL A 13 -6.40 -22.40 29.06
C VAL A 13 -6.74 -22.73 27.61
N ALA A 14 -8.01 -23.00 27.33
CA ALA A 14 -8.52 -23.10 25.96
C ALA A 14 -8.49 -21.70 25.34
N ALA A 15 -7.59 -21.47 24.38
CA ALA A 15 -7.58 -20.27 23.57
C ALA A 15 -8.86 -20.26 22.71
N ALA A 16 -9.74 -19.29 22.96
CA ALA A 16 -10.87 -19.02 22.11
C ALA A 16 -10.36 -18.53 20.74
N LEU A 17 -10.43 -19.40 19.73
CA LEU A 17 -10.27 -19.04 18.33
C LEU A 17 -11.45 -18.13 17.96
N ALA A 18 -11.24 -16.82 18.07
CA ALA A 18 -12.14 -15.86 17.47
C ALA A 18 -12.09 -16.08 15.95
N SER A 19 -13.18 -16.59 15.38
CA SER A 19 -13.37 -16.73 13.94
C SER A 19 -13.33 -15.35 13.31
N VAL A 20 -12.18 -15.00 12.72
CA VAL A 20 -12.06 -13.85 11.82
C VAL A 20 -13.10 -14.08 10.72
N PRO A 21 -14.09 -13.18 10.55
CA PRO A 21 -15.08 -13.36 9.51
C PRO A 21 -14.36 -13.42 8.17
N PRO A 22 -14.77 -14.32 7.26
CA PRO A 22 -14.15 -14.42 5.96
C PRO A 22 -14.27 -13.07 5.25
N LEU A 23 -13.16 -12.63 4.66
CA LEU A 23 -12.96 -11.43 3.86
C LEU A 23 -13.84 -11.50 2.58
N HIS A 24 -15.16 -11.60 2.72
CA HIS A 24 -16.07 -11.72 1.60
C HIS A 24 -16.38 -10.34 1.01
N ALA A 25 -16.18 -10.30 -0.31
CA ALA A 25 -16.54 -9.26 -1.26
C ALA A 25 -15.81 -7.93 -1.06
N LEU A 26 -14.55 -7.90 -1.53
CA LEU A 26 -14.03 -6.72 -2.19
C LEU A 26 -15.10 -6.27 -3.20
N SER A 27 -15.70 -5.11 -2.97
CA SER A 27 -16.41 -4.41 -4.03
C SER A 27 -15.35 -4.11 -5.09
N GLN A 28 -15.27 -4.99 -6.09
CA GLN A 28 -14.76 -4.58 -7.38
C GLN A 28 -15.65 -3.41 -7.76
N CYS A 29 -15.09 -2.21 -7.80
CA CYS A 29 -15.73 -1.13 -8.55
C CYS A 29 -15.92 -1.70 -9.94
N GLY A 30 -17.15 -2.10 -10.23
CA GLY A 30 -17.55 -2.66 -11.50
C GLY A 30 -17.11 -1.67 -12.56
N ALA A 31 -16.38 -2.17 -13.55
CA ALA A 31 -16.11 -1.44 -14.77
C ALA A 31 -17.43 -1.31 -15.54
N ASP A 32 -18.28 -0.37 -15.15
CA ASP A 32 -19.08 0.32 -16.16
C ASP A 32 -18.11 1.29 -16.84
N GLY A 33 -17.86 1.05 -18.13
CA GLY A 33 -16.69 1.52 -18.88
C GLY A 33 -16.51 3.05 -19.00
N ASP A 34 -17.34 3.85 -18.35
CA ASP A 34 -17.42 5.30 -18.47
C ASP A 34 -17.20 6.07 -17.16
N ASP A 35 -17.00 5.42 -16.00
CA ASP A 35 -16.82 6.15 -14.74
C ASP A 35 -15.40 6.76 -14.63
N PHE A 36 -15.36 8.08 -14.42
CA PHE A 36 -14.14 8.85 -14.17
C PHE A 36 -14.10 9.25 -12.71
N ARG A 37 -13.17 8.66 -11.94
CA ARG A 37 -13.02 8.91 -10.51
C ARG A 37 -11.63 9.43 -10.19
N VAL A 38 -11.59 10.51 -9.41
CA VAL A 38 -10.36 11.03 -8.81
C VAL A 38 -10.44 10.87 -7.29
N THR A 39 -9.42 10.24 -6.70
CA THR A 39 -9.29 10.07 -5.26
C THR A 39 -8.00 10.74 -4.80
N LEU A 40 -8.13 11.72 -3.88
CA LEU A 40 -6.97 12.35 -3.24
C LEU A 40 -6.45 11.40 -2.16
N LEU A 41 -5.38 10.68 -2.45
CA LEU A 41 -4.74 9.78 -1.49
C LEU A 41 -4.06 10.59 -0.39
N GLY A 42 -3.38 11.67 -0.77
CA GLY A 42 -2.81 12.62 0.17
C GLY A 42 -2.70 14.01 -0.44
N THR A 43 -2.92 15.02 0.39
CA THR A 43 -2.90 16.44 0.04
C THR A 43 -1.81 17.19 0.79
N GLY A 44 -0.86 16.46 1.39
CA GLY A 44 0.28 16.86 2.21
C GLY A 44 1.29 17.78 1.53
N SER A 45 2.34 18.12 2.28
CA SER A 45 3.52 18.86 1.84
C SER A 45 4.76 18.21 2.48
N PRO A 46 5.99 18.72 2.29
CA PRO A 46 7.19 18.08 2.85
C PRO A 46 7.19 17.89 4.36
N GLN A 47 6.46 18.73 5.09
CA GLN A 47 6.32 18.65 6.54
C GLN A 47 5.53 17.39 6.93
N PRO A 48 6.08 16.50 7.78
CA PRO A 48 5.34 15.35 8.29
C PRO A 48 4.07 15.80 9.03
N SER A 49 2.96 15.13 8.74
CA SER A 49 1.67 15.36 9.38
C SER A 49 1.00 14.03 9.69
N VAL A 50 0.34 13.96 10.85
CA VAL A 50 -0.49 12.81 11.24
C VAL A 50 -1.89 12.85 10.61
N GLU A 51 -2.29 14.01 10.08
CA GLU A 51 -3.62 14.25 9.51
C GLU A 51 -3.61 14.26 7.98
N ARG A 52 -2.47 14.66 7.37
CA ARG A 52 -2.32 14.78 5.92
C ARG A 52 -1.14 13.99 5.39
N PHE A 53 -1.44 12.90 4.69
CA PHE A 53 -0.47 12.11 3.94
C PHE A 53 0.15 12.93 2.79
N GLY A 54 1.35 12.54 2.37
CA GLY A 54 2.08 13.23 1.31
C GLY A 54 1.34 13.24 -0.03
N PRO A 55 1.74 14.12 -0.98
CA PRO A 55 1.12 14.24 -2.30
C PRO A 55 0.89 12.88 -2.99
N GLY A 56 -0.35 12.65 -3.41
CA GLY A 56 -0.73 11.47 -4.18
C GLY A 56 -2.18 11.56 -4.66
N VAL A 57 -2.38 11.42 -5.96
CA VAL A 57 -3.71 11.44 -6.59
C VAL A 57 -3.90 10.16 -7.40
N LEU A 58 -4.99 9.46 -7.13
CA LEU A 58 -5.39 8.29 -7.87
C LEU A 58 -6.49 8.67 -8.87
N VAL A 59 -6.30 8.33 -10.14
CA VAL A 59 -7.30 8.48 -11.19
C VAL A 59 -7.68 7.10 -11.69
N GLN A 60 -8.97 6.80 -11.68
CA GLN A 60 -9.56 5.58 -12.23
C GLN A 60 -10.49 5.98 -13.37
N VAL A 61 -10.21 5.50 -14.59
CA VAL A 61 -10.96 5.87 -15.80
C VAL A 61 -10.85 4.76 -16.84
N ALA A 62 -11.96 4.37 -17.46
CA ALA A 62 -11.97 3.37 -18.54
C ALA A 62 -11.17 2.08 -18.20
N GLY A 63 -11.32 1.57 -16.98
CA GLY A 63 -10.60 0.40 -16.47
C GLY A 63 -9.11 0.61 -16.18
N GLN A 64 -8.57 1.82 -16.35
CA GLN A 64 -7.20 2.17 -15.99
C GLN A 64 -7.12 2.65 -14.53
N VAL A 65 -5.98 2.37 -13.91
CA VAL A 65 -5.58 2.92 -12.60
C VAL A 65 -4.29 3.70 -12.81
N LEU A 66 -4.35 5.01 -12.61
CA LEU A 66 -3.24 5.95 -12.83
C LEU A 66 -2.93 6.64 -11.50
N LEU A 67 -1.68 6.54 -11.05
CA LEU A 67 -1.22 7.19 -9.82
C LEU A 67 -0.34 8.39 -10.16
N PHE A 68 -0.68 9.57 -9.64
CA PHE A 68 0.09 10.79 -9.79
C PHE A 68 0.74 11.14 -8.46
N ASP A 69 2.07 11.19 -8.46
CA ASP A 69 2.96 11.29 -7.31
C ASP A 69 2.80 10.16 -6.28
N CYS A 70 3.89 9.87 -5.57
CA CYS A 70 3.95 8.81 -4.58
C CYS A 70 4.61 9.32 -3.31
N GLY A 71 3.95 10.28 -2.66
CA GLY A 71 4.40 10.85 -1.40
C GLY A 71 4.26 9.92 -0.21
N ARG A 72 4.63 10.45 0.97
CA ARG A 72 4.61 9.69 2.22
C ARG A 72 3.23 9.09 2.49
N GLY A 73 3.21 7.77 2.57
CA GLY A 73 2.08 6.97 2.99
C GLY A 73 1.02 6.69 1.92
N VAL A 74 1.34 6.91 0.64
CA VAL A 74 0.47 6.59 -0.49
C VAL A 74 0.05 5.10 -0.51
N ALA A 75 0.95 4.17 -0.16
CA ALA A 75 0.62 2.75 -0.09
C ALA A 75 -0.50 2.46 0.93
N GLN A 76 -0.42 3.05 2.12
CA GLN A 76 -1.45 2.91 3.17
C GLN A 76 -2.78 3.51 2.70
N ARG A 77 -2.74 4.62 1.96
CA ARG A 77 -3.94 5.27 1.40
C ARG A 77 -4.58 4.47 0.27
N LEU A 78 -3.79 3.76 -0.54
CA LEU A 78 -4.31 2.79 -1.52
C LEU A 78 -5.05 1.65 -0.83
N VAL A 79 -4.47 1.07 0.24
CA VAL A 79 -5.14 0.02 1.03
C VAL A 79 -6.43 0.54 1.66
N GLN A 80 -6.43 1.76 2.20
CA GLN A 80 -7.64 2.41 2.74
C GLN A 80 -8.69 2.71 1.68
N ALA A 81 -8.27 2.96 0.44
CA ALA A 81 -9.16 3.07 -0.73
C ALA A 81 -9.60 1.70 -1.29
N HIS A 82 -9.34 0.61 -0.57
CA HIS A 82 -9.64 -0.78 -0.95
C HIS A 82 -8.99 -1.22 -2.27
N LEU A 83 -7.83 -0.65 -2.58
CA LEU A 83 -7.02 -1.05 -3.72
C LEU A 83 -5.82 -1.88 -3.29
N LYS A 84 -5.62 -2.95 -4.05
CA LYS A 84 -4.38 -3.71 -4.06
C LYS A 84 -3.23 -2.85 -4.55
N LEU A 85 -2.09 -2.90 -3.88
CA LEU A 85 -0.93 -2.10 -4.25
C LEU A 85 -0.42 -2.41 -5.67
N GLY A 86 -0.62 -3.66 -6.11
CA GLY A 86 -0.26 -4.08 -7.46
C GLY A 86 -1.12 -3.48 -8.57
N ALA A 87 -2.30 -2.93 -8.26
CA ALA A 87 -3.16 -2.28 -9.24
C ALA A 87 -2.64 -0.89 -9.65
N ALA A 88 -1.91 -0.20 -8.77
CA ALA A 88 -1.22 1.05 -9.09
C ALA A 88 0.13 0.75 -9.76
N ASP A 89 0.07 0.30 -11.01
CA ASP A 89 1.25 -0.11 -11.79
C ASP A 89 1.81 0.97 -12.72
N LYS A 90 1.07 2.09 -12.88
CA LYS A 90 1.46 3.28 -13.65
C LYS A 90 1.55 4.48 -12.72
N LEU A 91 2.77 4.94 -12.49
CA LEU A 91 3.09 6.10 -11.64
C LEU A 91 3.59 7.27 -12.50
N PHE A 92 3.00 8.44 -12.33
CA PHE A 92 3.37 9.69 -12.98
C PHE A 92 3.91 10.65 -11.93
N LEU A 93 5.16 11.08 -12.07
CA LEU A 93 5.82 12.03 -11.19
C LEU A 93 5.75 13.43 -11.78
N THR A 94 5.22 14.38 -11.00
CA THR A 94 5.18 15.79 -11.39
C THR A 94 6.58 16.42 -11.36
N HIS A 95 7.36 16.10 -10.32
CA HIS A 95 8.75 16.50 -10.13
C HIS A 95 9.45 15.56 -9.13
N LEU A 96 10.75 15.76 -8.89
CA LEU A 96 11.59 14.85 -8.10
C LEU A 96 11.90 15.34 -6.69
N HIS A 97 11.01 16.12 -6.08
CA HIS A 97 11.13 16.40 -4.64
C HIS A 97 10.79 15.16 -3.82
N SER A 98 11.39 15.10 -2.64
CA SER A 98 11.28 13.94 -1.74
C SER A 98 9.83 13.67 -1.35
N ASP A 99 9.04 14.70 -1.08
CA ASP A 99 7.64 14.55 -0.66
C ASP A 99 6.73 13.98 -1.74
N HIS A 100 7.16 13.95 -3.01
CA HIS A 100 6.46 13.30 -4.13
C HIS A 100 7.00 11.90 -4.46
N THR A 101 8.16 11.51 -3.90
CA THR A 101 8.90 10.31 -4.33
C THR A 101 9.25 9.35 -3.20
N VAL A 102 9.23 9.77 -1.94
CA VAL A 102 9.65 8.93 -0.80
C VAL A 102 8.76 7.71 -0.56
N GLY A 103 7.54 7.69 -1.10
CA GLY A 103 6.64 6.54 -1.02
C GLY A 103 6.88 5.49 -2.11
N ILE A 104 7.68 5.80 -3.15
CA ILE A 104 7.96 4.88 -4.25
C ILE A 104 8.57 3.56 -3.77
N PRO A 105 9.57 3.53 -2.87
CA PRO A 105 10.16 2.28 -2.40
C PRO A 105 9.12 1.38 -1.73
N ASP A 106 8.24 1.95 -0.90
CA ASP A 106 7.18 1.21 -0.22
C ASP A 106 6.22 0.57 -1.24
N LEU A 107 5.67 1.38 -2.17
CA LEU A 107 4.77 0.89 -3.21
C LEU A 107 5.44 -0.14 -4.15
N TRP A 108 6.70 0.07 -4.50
CA TRP A 108 7.43 -0.81 -5.40
C TRP A 108 7.71 -2.17 -4.75
N LEU A 109 8.34 -2.17 -3.57
CA LEU A 109 8.79 -3.36 -2.85
C LEU A 109 7.64 -4.20 -2.27
N THR A 110 6.49 -3.60 -1.99
CA THR A 110 5.33 -4.34 -1.45
C THR A 110 4.33 -4.75 -2.53
N GLY A 111 4.41 -4.16 -3.73
CA GLY A 111 3.46 -4.41 -4.81
C GLY A 111 3.42 -5.85 -5.33
N TRP A 112 4.52 -6.60 -5.23
CA TRP A 112 4.62 -7.98 -5.70
C TRP A 112 4.04 -9.01 -4.71
N LEU A 113 3.77 -8.62 -3.45
CA LEU A 113 3.27 -9.52 -2.43
C LEU A 113 1.98 -10.22 -2.88
N GLU A 114 1.81 -11.47 -2.47
CA GLU A 114 0.60 -12.23 -2.77
C GLU A 114 -0.66 -11.60 -2.12
N PRO A 115 -1.86 -11.94 -2.61
CA PRO A 115 -3.11 -11.50 -2.00
C PRO A 115 -3.16 -11.78 -0.49
N PRO A 116 -3.78 -10.90 0.32
CA PRO A 116 -4.64 -9.78 -0.08
C PRO A 116 -3.92 -8.43 -0.32
N TRP A 117 -2.58 -8.38 -0.27
CA TRP A 117 -1.83 -7.12 -0.19
C TRP A 117 -1.50 -6.50 -1.56
N GLY A 118 -0.64 -7.19 -2.32
CA GLY A 118 -0.06 -6.71 -3.58
C GLY A 118 -0.81 -7.24 -4.80
N GLN A 119 -0.25 -8.24 -5.49
CA GLN A 119 -0.72 -8.84 -6.76
C GLN A 119 -0.21 -8.16 -8.05
N ARG A 120 0.90 -7.40 -8.00
CA ARG A 120 1.55 -6.93 -9.24
C ARG A 120 2.17 -8.13 -9.97
N ARG A 121 1.70 -8.40 -11.20
CA ARG A 121 2.26 -9.45 -12.08
C ARG A 121 3.05 -8.88 -13.27
N GLY A 122 2.85 -7.60 -13.58
CA GLY A 122 3.53 -6.89 -14.67
C GLY A 122 4.58 -5.90 -14.17
N PRO A 123 5.21 -5.14 -15.09
CA PRO A 123 6.20 -4.13 -14.73
C PRO A 123 5.56 -2.98 -13.94
N PHE A 124 6.36 -2.35 -13.08
CA PHE A 124 6.00 -1.07 -12.46
C PHE A 124 6.52 0.07 -13.35
N GLN A 125 5.61 0.76 -14.04
CA GLN A 125 5.92 1.79 -15.03
C GLN A 125 5.92 3.16 -14.37
N VAL A 126 7.06 3.87 -14.45
CA VAL A 126 7.23 5.19 -13.85
C VAL A 126 7.56 6.22 -14.92
N PHE A 127 6.73 7.25 -15.01
CA PHE A 127 6.82 8.37 -15.93
C PHE A 127 7.15 9.64 -15.14
N GLY A 128 7.98 10.53 -15.68
CA GLY A 128 8.34 11.76 -14.98
C GLY A 128 9.42 12.56 -15.72
N PRO A 129 9.94 13.62 -15.10
CA PRO A 129 10.92 14.51 -15.71
C PRO A 129 12.31 13.85 -15.86
N ALA A 130 13.25 14.61 -16.44
CA ALA A 130 14.66 14.22 -16.44
C ALA A 130 15.12 13.86 -15.01
N GLY A 131 15.78 12.71 -14.87
CA GLY A 131 16.19 12.14 -13.58
C GLY A 131 15.30 11.00 -13.07
N THR A 132 14.07 10.82 -13.57
CA THR A 132 13.19 9.71 -13.13
C THR A 132 13.82 8.34 -13.33
N ARG A 133 14.46 8.10 -14.48
CA ARG A 133 15.16 6.84 -14.73
C ARG A 133 16.28 6.61 -13.71
N GLN A 134 17.11 7.62 -13.46
CA GLN A 134 18.22 7.53 -12.51
C GLN A 134 17.70 7.25 -11.10
N LEU A 135 16.62 7.93 -10.68
CA LEU A 135 15.97 7.66 -9.39
C LEU A 135 15.59 6.17 -9.25
N MET A 136 14.90 5.61 -10.26
CA MET A 136 14.47 4.21 -10.22
C MET A 136 15.64 3.22 -10.28
N GLU A 137 16.64 3.46 -11.13
CA GLU A 137 17.84 2.61 -11.22
C GLU A 137 18.64 2.57 -9.91
N HIS A 138 18.77 3.70 -9.22
CA HIS A 138 19.47 3.74 -7.93
C HIS A 138 18.62 3.13 -6.82
N LEU A 139 17.30 3.24 -6.89
CA LEU A 139 16.40 2.57 -5.97
C LEU A 139 16.53 1.04 -6.11
N GLU A 140 16.55 0.53 -7.34
CA GLU A 140 16.77 -0.89 -7.60
C GLU A 140 18.11 -1.36 -7.03
N LYS A 141 19.21 -0.65 -7.33
CA LYS A 141 20.55 -0.95 -6.77
C LYS A 141 20.60 -0.92 -5.25
N ALA A 142 19.75 -0.14 -4.59
CA ALA A 142 19.74 -0.02 -3.14
C ALA A 142 19.04 -1.20 -2.45
N TYR A 143 18.12 -1.88 -3.14
CA TYR A 143 17.25 -2.91 -2.55
C TYR A 143 17.33 -4.30 -3.22
N ALA A 144 18.02 -4.43 -4.35
CA ALA A 144 18.20 -5.67 -5.11
C ALA A 144 19.60 -6.29 -4.90
#